data_AF-A0A0F7P902-F1
#
_entry.id   AF-A0A0F7P902-F1
#
_cell.length_a   1.000
_cell.length_b   1.000
_cell.length_c   1.000
_cell.angle_alpha   90.00
_cell.angle_beta   90.00
_cell.angle_gamma   90.00
#
_symmetry.space_group_name_H-M   'P 1'
#
loop_
_entity.id
_entity.type
_entity.pdbx_description
1 polymer ?
#
loop_
_entity_poly.entity_id
_entity_poly.type
_entity_poly.pdbx_seq_one_letter_code
_entity_poly.pdbx_strand_id
1 'polypeptide(L)'
;MERTELEGCNVNVKYAGTVSSRMSGDSEDAPPTVTIECPECGTESKVPLPDAAERLDTHNERVHDGEAVAQLDPVVADRLADILAEEMGIWEETET
;
A
#
# COMPACT_ATOMS: atom_id res chain seq x y z
N MET A 1 -19.85 -30.45 3.88
CA MET A 1 -19.06 -31.06 2.80
C MET A 1 -18.90 -29.98 1.74
N GLU A 2 -18.20 -28.91 2.13
CA GLU A 2 -16.75 -28.77 1.88
C GLU A 2 -16.51 -28.58 0.39
N ARG A 3 -16.03 -27.38 0.04
CA ARG A 3 -15.13 -27.05 -1.06
C ARG A 3 -14.99 -25.53 -1.10
N THR A 4 -14.10 -24.99 -0.27
CA THR A 4 -13.48 -23.68 -0.54
C THR A 4 -12.04 -23.96 -0.95
N GLU A 5 -11.92 -24.57 -2.12
CA GLU A 5 -10.71 -24.47 -2.93
C GLU A 5 -10.73 -23.06 -3.53
N LEU A 6 -9.86 -22.20 -3.03
CA LEU A 6 -9.38 -20.98 -3.70
C LEU A 6 -7.99 -20.76 -3.08
N GLU A 7 -7.02 -21.60 -3.45
CA GLU A 7 -6.14 -21.41 -4.61
C GLU A 7 -5.30 -20.14 -4.49
N GLY A 8 -3.98 -20.32 -4.62
CA GLY A 8 -2.95 -19.37 -4.25
C GLY A 8 -3.16 -17.94 -4.76
N CYS A 9 -2.63 -17.01 -3.98
CA CYS A 9 -2.47 -15.61 -4.32
C CYS A 9 -1.87 -15.48 -5.74
N ASN A 10 -2.74 -15.28 -6.74
CA ASN A 10 -2.37 -14.98 -8.12
C ASN A 10 -2.81 -13.56 -8.43
N VAL A 11 -2.24 -12.57 -7.74
CA VAL A 11 -2.37 -11.19 -8.17
C VAL A 11 -1.36 -10.92 -9.29
N ASN A 12 -1.74 -11.29 -10.51
CA ASN A 12 -1.06 -10.85 -11.72
C ASN A 12 -1.44 -9.38 -11.99
N VAL A 13 -0.78 -8.42 -11.33
CA VAL A 13 -0.89 -7.02 -11.75
C VAL A 13 0.13 -6.79 -12.87
N LYS A 14 -0.35 -6.89 -14.11
CA LYS A 14 0.46 -6.56 -15.30
C LYS A 14 0.53 -5.05 -15.45
N TYR A 15 1.58 -4.41 -14.96
CA TYR A 15 2.01 -3.11 -15.48
C TYR A 15 3.26 -3.29 -16.35
N ALA A 16 3.02 -3.59 -17.63
CA ALA A 16 4.07 -3.63 -18.65
C ALA A 16 4.33 -2.21 -19.18
N GLY A 17 5.15 -1.43 -18.46
CA GLY A 17 5.68 -0.15 -18.94
C GLY A 17 7.17 -0.25 -19.23
N THR A 18 7.55 -0.36 -20.50
CA THR A 18 8.96 -0.27 -20.92
C THR A 18 9.36 1.20 -21.03
N VAL A 19 10.38 1.62 -20.26
CA VAL A 19 10.85 3.01 -20.30
C VAL A 19 11.88 3.21 -21.40
N SER A 20 11.47 3.90 -22.47
CA SER A 20 12.37 4.48 -23.46
C SER A 20 12.09 5.98 -23.56
N SER A 21 12.98 6.77 -22.97
CA SER A 21 13.37 8.15 -23.33
C SER A 21 12.32 9.07 -23.99
N ARG A 22 11.40 9.64 -23.19
CA ARG A 22 11.01 11.08 -23.15
C ARG A 22 9.84 11.25 -22.18
N MET A 23 10.04 12.07 -21.15
CA MET A 23 9.01 12.44 -20.17
C MET A 23 7.82 13.14 -20.84
N SER A 24 6.71 12.43 -20.99
CA SER A 24 5.36 12.96 -21.22
C SER A 24 4.38 11.80 -21.00
N GLY A 25 3.80 11.71 -19.81
CA GLY A 25 2.85 10.64 -19.47
C GLY A 25 2.87 10.30 -17.98
N ASP A 26 2.71 11.31 -17.12
CA ASP A 26 2.03 11.05 -15.85
C ASP A 26 0.59 10.69 -16.22
N SER A 27 0.20 9.46 -15.95
CA SER A 27 -1.21 9.07 -16.10
C SER A 27 -1.94 9.68 -14.92
N GLU A 28 -2.30 10.96 -15.02
CA GLU A 28 -2.82 11.82 -13.96
C GLU A 28 -4.17 11.36 -13.35
N ASP A 29 -4.70 10.22 -13.84
CA ASP A 29 -5.91 9.53 -13.37
C ASP A 29 -5.60 8.21 -12.62
N ALA A 30 -4.37 7.69 -12.71
CA ALA A 30 -4.00 6.42 -12.07
C ALA A 30 -3.51 6.67 -10.63
N PRO A 31 -4.12 6.01 -9.63
CA PRO A 31 -3.68 6.15 -8.24
C PRO A 31 -2.23 5.66 -8.05
N PRO A 32 -1.46 6.30 -7.15
CA PRO A 32 -0.11 5.86 -6.85
C PRO A 32 -0.12 4.44 -6.28
N THR A 33 0.90 3.66 -6.62
CA THR A 33 1.09 2.31 -6.10
C THR A 33 1.96 2.35 -4.86
N VAL A 34 1.52 1.70 -3.79
CA VAL A 34 2.21 1.56 -2.51
C VAL A 34 2.55 0.11 -2.21
N THR A 35 3.57 -0.10 -1.39
CA THR A 35 3.96 -1.42 -0.90
C THR A 35 3.29 -1.68 0.45
N ILE A 36 2.66 -2.83 0.58
CA ILE A 36 2.20 -3.38 1.87
C ILE A 36 3.17 -4.48 2.30
N GLU A 37 3.50 -4.50 3.57
CA GLU A 37 4.37 -5.50 4.18
C GLU A 37 3.72 -6.12 5.41
N CYS A 38 3.95 -7.42 5.59
CA CYS A 38 3.58 -8.13 6.80
C CYS A 38 4.86 -8.67 7.46
N PRO A 39 5.28 -8.16 8.63
CA PRO A 39 6.52 -8.58 9.28
C PRO A 39 6.48 -10.04 9.75
N GLU A 40 5.29 -10.56 10.09
CA GLU A 40 5.12 -11.93 10.58
C GLU A 40 5.17 -12.97 9.45
N CYS A 41 4.56 -12.67 8.30
CA CYS A 41 4.51 -13.59 7.16
C CYS A 41 5.63 -13.34 6.13
N GLY A 42 6.30 -12.19 6.21
CA GLY A 42 7.24 -11.72 5.18
C GLY A 42 6.57 -11.39 3.85
N THR A 43 5.25 -11.22 3.82
CA THR A 43 4.51 -10.90 2.59
C THR A 43 4.78 -9.46 2.19
N GLU A 44 5.28 -9.26 0.97
CA GLU A 44 5.40 -7.94 0.34
C GLU A 44 4.48 -7.90 -0.89
N SER A 45 3.70 -6.84 -1.06
CA SER A 45 2.82 -6.69 -2.23
C SER A 45 2.65 -5.23 -2.62
N LYS A 46 2.66 -4.96 -3.93
CA LYS A 46 2.45 -3.62 -4.48
C LYS A 46 1.02 -3.47 -4.95
N VAL A 47 0.31 -2.49 -4.42
CA VAL A 47 -1.11 -2.23 -4.72
C VAL A 47 -1.40 -0.74 -4.83
N PRO A 48 -2.46 -0.35 -5.54
CA PRO A 48 -2.90 1.04 -5.54
C PRO A 48 -3.24 1.52 -4.13
N LEU A 49 -2.89 2.76 -3.80
CA LEU A 49 -3.20 3.39 -2.53
C LEU A 49 -4.67 3.25 -2.09
N PRO A 50 -5.69 3.48 -2.95
CA PRO A 50 -7.09 3.34 -2.53
C PRO A 50 -7.47 1.91 -2.14
N ASP A 51 -6.80 0.90 -2.70
CA ASP A 51 -7.05 -0.51 -2.41
C ASP A 51 -6.23 -1.04 -1.22
N ALA A 52 -5.25 -0.28 -0.74
CA ALA A 52 -4.32 -0.74 0.30
C ALA A 52 -5.03 -1.07 1.61
N ALA A 53 -5.97 -0.22 2.04
CA ALA A 53 -6.71 -0.42 3.30
C ALA A 53 -7.55 -1.70 3.28
N GLU A 54 -8.35 -1.92 2.24
CA GLU A 54 -9.15 -3.13 2.07
C GLU A 54 -8.29 -4.39 2.07
N ARG A 55 -7.10 -4.30 1.45
CA ARG A 55 -6.18 -5.42 1.33
C ARG A 55 -5.50 -5.77 2.65
N LEU A 56 -5.13 -4.76 3.44
CA LEU A 56 -4.60 -4.96 4.79
C LEU A 56 -5.65 -5.58 5.70
N ASP A 57 -6.87 -5.06 5.69
CA ASP A 57 -7.99 -5.56 6.50
C ASP A 57 -8.27 -7.03 6.17
N THR A 58 -8.46 -7.34 4.88
CA THR A 58 -8.69 -8.71 4.41
C THR A 58 -7.53 -9.65 4.77
N HIS A 59 -6.27 -9.20 4.67
CA HIS A 59 -5.12 -10.02 5.04
C HIS A 59 -5.12 -10.30 6.55
N ASN A 60 -5.29 -9.26 7.35
CA ASN A 60 -5.29 -9.36 8.81
C ASN A 60 -6.42 -10.25 9.30
N GLU A 61 -7.64 -10.09 8.79
CA GLU A 61 -8.78 -10.95 9.12
C GLU A 61 -8.56 -12.42 8.76
N ARG A 62 -7.93 -12.70 7.61
CA ARG A 62 -7.79 -14.07 7.11
C ARG A 62 -6.55 -14.81 7.63
N VAL A 63 -5.49 -14.08 7.94
CA VAL A 63 -4.15 -14.65 8.25
C VAL A 63 -3.76 -14.42 9.71
N HIS A 64 -4.23 -13.33 10.31
CA HIS A 64 -3.88 -12.93 11.68
C HIS A 64 -5.11 -12.80 12.58
N ASP A 65 -6.20 -13.50 12.24
CA ASP A 65 -7.45 -13.50 13.02
C ASP A 65 -8.00 -12.09 13.32
N GLY A 66 -7.73 -11.12 12.43
CA GLY A 66 -8.12 -9.72 12.54
C GLY A 66 -7.11 -8.82 13.25
N GLU A 67 -5.97 -9.35 13.69
CA GLU A 67 -4.92 -8.53 14.31
C GLU A 67 -4.20 -7.68 13.26
N ALA A 68 -3.98 -6.39 13.57
CA ALA A 68 -3.41 -5.40 12.67
C ALA A 68 -1.88 -5.58 12.48
N VAL A 69 -1.50 -6.71 11.92
CA VAL A 69 -0.11 -7.14 11.74
C VAL A 69 0.46 -6.64 10.42
N ALA A 70 -0.27 -6.81 9.32
CA ALA A 70 0.14 -6.25 8.03
C ALA A 70 -0.09 -4.74 8.02
N GLN A 71 0.89 -4.02 7.50
CA GLN A 71 0.91 -2.55 7.47
C GLN A 71 1.41 -2.04 6.12
N LEU A 72 1.20 -0.74 5.88
CA LEU A 72 1.87 -0.07 4.79
C LEU A 72 3.39 -0.02 5.08
N ASP A 73 4.20 -0.02 4.02
CA ASP A 73 5.65 0.18 4.14
C ASP A 73 5.96 1.37 5.07
N PRO A 74 6.84 1.20 6.08
CA PRO A 74 7.06 2.19 7.11
C PRO A 74 7.70 3.47 6.55
N VAL A 75 8.48 3.37 5.46
CA VAL A 75 9.07 4.55 4.80
C VAL A 75 7.98 5.34 4.10
N VAL A 76 7.03 4.68 3.45
CA VAL A 76 5.88 5.35 2.81
C VAL A 76 4.95 5.97 3.86
N ALA A 77 4.67 5.25 4.95
CA ALA A 77 3.82 5.74 6.03
C ALA A 77 4.38 6.99 6.71
N ASP A 78 5.69 7.01 6.98
CA ASP A 78 6.41 8.15 7.56
C ASP A 78 6.29 9.39 6.67
N ARG A 79 6.61 9.24 5.39
CA ARG A 79 6.51 10.34 4.41
C ARG A 79 5.09 10.85 4.20
N LEU A 80 4.09 9.96 4.31
CA LEU A 80 2.69 10.36 4.25
C LEU A 80 2.30 11.19 5.49
N ALA A 81 2.81 10.83 6.67
CA ALA A 81 2.56 11.58 7.90
C ALA A 81 3.14 13.00 7.84
N ASP A 82 4.35 13.17 7.30
CA ASP A 82 4.94 14.50 7.06
C ASP A 82 4.03 15.36 6.18
N ILE A 83 3.61 14.84 5.02
CA ILE A 83 2.76 15.59 4.07
C ILE A 83 1.43 15.99 4.72
N LEU A 84 0.79 15.06 5.45
CA LEU A 84 -0.47 15.34 6.14
C LEU A 84 -0.30 16.36 7.27
N ALA A 85 0.84 16.36 7.96
CA ALA A 85 1.16 17.38 8.96
C ALA A 85 1.33 18.77 8.32
N GLU A 86 1.92 18.84 7.11
CA GLU A 86 2.05 20.09 6.31
C GLU A 86 0.69 20.62 5.90
N GLU A 87 -0.20 19.77 5.41
CA GLU A 87 -1.53 20.19 4.97
C GLU A 87 -2.47 20.56 6.12
N MET A 88 -2.38 19.86 7.26
CA MET A 88 -3.20 20.17 8.45
C MET A 88 -2.62 21.30 9.31
N GLY A 89 -1.45 21.85 8.96
CA GLY A 89 -0.81 22.94 9.70
C GLY A 89 -0.45 22.57 11.15
N ILE A 90 -0.14 21.30 11.40
CA ILE A 90 0.14 20.78 12.77
C ILE A 90 1.59 21.04 13.19
N TRP A 91 2.43 21.54 12.27
CA TRP A 91 3.77 21.97 12.61
C TRP A 91 3.70 23.10 13.65
N GLU A 92 4.14 22.80 14.87
CA GLU A 92 4.50 23.83 15.83
C GLU A 92 5.63 24.64 15.19
N GLU A 93 5.32 25.86 14.75
CA GLU A 93 6.32 26.87 14.46
C GLU A 93 7.14 27.03 15.74
N THR A 94 8.29 26.36 15.82
CA THR A 94 9.25 26.56 16.90
C THR A 94 9.91 27.91 16.64
N GLU A 95 9.18 28.97 16.97
CA GLU A 95 9.65 30.35 16.93
C GLU A 95 10.89 30.49 17.84
N THR A 96 12.01 30.85 17.24
CA THR A 96 13.32 31.09 17.88
C THR A 96 13.35 32.40 18.66
#